data_AF-A0AAD4NVB2-F1
#
_entry.id   AF-A0AAD4NVB2-F1
#
_cell.length_a   1.000
_cell.length_b   1.000
_cell.length_c   1.000
_cell.angle_alpha   90.00
_cell.angle_beta   90.00
_cell.angle_gamma   90.00
#
_symmetry.space_group_name_H-M   'P 1'
#
loop_
_entity.id
_entity.type
_entity.pdbx_description
1 polymer ?
#
loop_
_entity_poly.entity_id
_entity_poly.type
_entity_poly.pdbx_seq_one_letter_code
_entity_poly.pdbx_strand_id
1 'polypeptide(L)'
;MPNRFRTKLKDVGKQTGVCLRKAIWQTSNYSEAIEYLYKANEFFISTDLEDFPTAGYLSYFFQPQRIAQISNLNIEWDIDRHQYFNVNLMPDHHRREWYRSWGGLSKMTGLRRLHIKFYFCLDLWQGCYGEFWEQNHKELLHPIKKITSPKEFFVTLPNWQCSTDVDVGESRCIFKLPERVGQEGNAS
;
A
#
# COMPACT_ATOMS: atom_id res chain seq x y z
N MET A 1 -7.35 -24.57 -15.30
CA MET A 1 -7.61 -23.57 -14.24
C MET A 1 -6.26 -23.05 -13.75
N PRO A 2 -5.93 -21.75 -13.86
CA PRO A 2 -4.60 -21.29 -13.46
C PRO A 2 -4.57 -20.96 -11.97
N ASN A 3 -3.62 -21.59 -11.28
CA ASN A 3 -3.26 -21.36 -9.87
C ASN A 3 -2.84 -19.89 -9.64
N ARG A 4 -3.62 -19.15 -8.85
CA ARG A 4 -3.24 -17.85 -8.31
C ARG A 4 -2.26 -18.05 -7.15
N PHE A 5 -0.98 -17.76 -7.38
CA PHE A 5 0.01 -17.63 -6.31
C PHE A 5 -0.29 -16.39 -5.48
N ARG A 6 -0.95 -16.59 -4.34
CA ARG A 6 -1.27 -15.54 -3.36
C ARG A 6 -0.24 -15.60 -2.24
N THR A 7 0.94 -15.03 -2.46
CA THR A 7 2.04 -15.09 -1.47
C THR A 7 1.92 -13.93 -0.48
N LYS A 8 1.50 -14.22 0.76
CA LYS A 8 1.59 -13.27 1.89
C LYS A 8 3.06 -13.03 2.24
N LEU A 9 3.45 -11.75 2.33
CA LEU A 9 4.83 -11.33 2.59
C LEU A 9 5.43 -11.73 3.94
N LYS A 10 4.66 -12.34 4.86
CA LYS A 10 5.21 -12.77 6.16
C LYS A 10 6.08 -14.03 6.07
N ASP A 11 5.91 -14.89 5.07
CA ASP A 11 6.84 -16.01 4.80
C ASP A 11 7.91 -15.67 3.75
N VAL A 12 7.78 -14.54 3.09
CA VAL A 12 8.68 -14.07 2.04
C VAL A 12 10.05 -13.70 2.64
N GLY A 13 10.13 -13.11 3.85
CA GLY A 13 11.43 -12.78 4.47
C GLY A 13 12.41 -13.97 4.62
N LYS A 14 11.92 -15.17 5.00
CA LYS A 14 12.75 -16.38 5.12
C LYS A 14 12.82 -17.19 3.83
N GLN A 15 11.72 -17.25 3.06
CA GLN A 15 11.64 -18.10 1.88
C GLN A 15 12.05 -17.39 0.58
N THR A 16 11.91 -16.07 0.45
CA THR A 16 12.51 -15.32 -0.68
C THR A 16 13.97 -15.00 -0.50
N GLY A 17 14.53 -15.04 0.70
CA GLY A 17 15.99 -15.13 0.83
C GLY A 17 16.57 -16.35 0.10
N VAL A 18 15.84 -17.47 0.11
CA VAL A 18 16.22 -18.72 -0.57
C VAL A 18 15.71 -18.79 -2.02
N CYS A 19 14.48 -18.33 -2.31
CA CYS A 19 13.89 -18.33 -3.65
C CYS A 19 14.41 -17.20 -4.55
N LEU A 20 14.69 -15.98 -4.05
CA LEU A 20 15.40 -14.95 -4.82
C LEU A 20 16.84 -15.38 -5.06
N ARG A 21 17.54 -15.97 -4.07
CA ARG A 21 18.90 -16.51 -4.30
C ARG A 21 18.90 -17.67 -5.30
N LYS A 22 17.94 -18.60 -5.25
CA LYS A 22 17.80 -19.70 -6.24
C LYS A 22 17.43 -19.20 -7.63
N ALA A 23 16.48 -18.27 -7.74
CA ALA A 23 16.09 -17.69 -9.02
C ALA A 23 17.25 -16.89 -9.65
N ILE A 24 17.93 -16.05 -8.86
CA ILE A 24 19.07 -15.25 -9.31
C ILE A 24 20.28 -16.14 -9.70
N TRP A 25 20.47 -17.30 -9.06
CA TRP A 25 21.52 -18.26 -9.46
C TRP A 25 21.18 -19.09 -10.71
N GLN A 26 19.89 -19.29 -11.03
CA GLN A 26 19.46 -20.04 -12.22
C GLN A 26 19.20 -19.16 -13.46
N THR A 27 19.04 -17.84 -13.31
CA THR A 27 18.70 -16.93 -14.41
C THR A 27 19.85 -16.01 -14.79
N SER A 28 21.05 -16.55 -15.00
CA SER A 28 22.16 -15.83 -15.65
C SER A 28 21.93 -15.63 -17.17
N ASN A 29 20.73 -15.90 -17.70
CA ASN A 29 20.46 -15.88 -19.15
C ASN A 29 19.15 -15.23 -19.66
N TYR A 30 18.29 -14.58 -18.85
CA TYR A 30 17.02 -14.07 -19.39
C TYR A 30 16.60 -12.70 -18.86
N SER A 31 17.00 -11.63 -19.54
CA SER A 31 16.44 -10.28 -19.36
C SER A 31 14.95 -10.21 -19.72
N GLU A 32 14.51 -11.00 -20.71
CA GLU A 32 13.13 -11.00 -21.22
C GLU A 32 12.13 -11.68 -20.27
N ALA A 33 12.54 -12.77 -19.61
CA ALA A 33 11.71 -13.46 -18.60
C ALA A 33 11.51 -12.60 -17.34
N ILE A 34 12.48 -11.73 -17.02
CA ILE A 34 12.41 -10.83 -15.87
C ILE A 34 11.31 -9.78 -16.07
N GLU A 35 11.17 -9.18 -17.27
CA GLU A 35 10.11 -8.21 -17.52
C GLU A 35 8.71 -8.80 -17.35
N TYR A 36 8.54 -10.04 -17.82
CA TYR A 36 7.27 -10.76 -17.68
C TYR A 36 6.93 -11.00 -16.21
N LEU A 37 7.92 -11.36 -15.39
CA LEU A 37 7.72 -11.57 -13.95
C LEU A 37 7.25 -10.29 -13.24
N TYR A 38 7.81 -9.12 -13.53
CA TYR A 38 7.40 -7.87 -12.86
C TYR A 38 6.04 -7.35 -13.36
N LYS A 39 5.71 -7.58 -14.63
CA LYS A 39 4.41 -7.15 -15.20
C LYS A 39 3.27 -8.09 -14.80
N ALA A 40 3.49 -9.40 -14.78
CA ALA A 40 2.42 -10.38 -14.58
C ALA A 40 2.08 -10.63 -13.10
N ASN A 41 3.00 -10.33 -12.18
CA ASN A 41 2.79 -10.58 -10.75
C ASN A 41 2.15 -9.41 -10.03
N GLU A 42 1.50 -9.75 -8.92
CA GLU A 42 0.93 -8.81 -7.96
C GLU A 42 1.89 -8.68 -6.78
N PHE A 43 2.40 -7.47 -6.57
CA PHE A 43 3.29 -7.17 -5.45
C PHE A 43 2.44 -6.72 -4.28
N PHE A 44 2.79 -7.20 -3.09
CA PHE A 44 2.18 -6.75 -1.85
C PHE A 44 3.25 -6.00 -1.05
N ILE A 45 2.87 -5.08 -0.15
CA ILE A 45 3.76 -4.48 0.85
C ILE A 45 2.90 -4.16 2.07
N SER A 46 3.40 -4.35 3.28
CA SER A 46 2.67 -4.01 4.51
C SER A 46 3.61 -3.42 5.55
N THR A 47 3.09 -2.52 6.41
CA THR A 47 3.81 -1.92 7.54
C THR A 47 3.53 -2.62 8.88
N ASP A 48 2.82 -3.75 8.89
CA ASP A 48 2.35 -4.40 10.13
C ASP A 48 3.47 -4.83 11.11
N LEU A 49 4.74 -4.86 10.65
CA LEU A 49 5.91 -5.21 11.46
C LEU A 49 7.09 -4.22 11.29
N GLU A 50 6.90 -3.10 10.59
CA GLU A 50 7.98 -2.19 10.22
C GLU A 50 7.73 -0.79 10.79
N ASP A 51 8.79 -0.11 11.21
CA ASP A 51 8.70 1.20 11.87
C ASP A 51 8.34 2.37 10.92
N PHE A 52 8.23 2.12 9.60
CA PHE A 52 8.09 3.17 8.56
C PHE A 52 7.16 2.79 7.40
N PRO A 53 6.53 3.77 6.70
CA PRO A 53 5.65 3.52 5.56
C PRO A 53 6.47 2.99 4.39
N THR A 54 6.08 1.83 3.89
CA THR A 54 7.03 0.91 3.27
C THR A 54 7.36 1.17 1.79
N ALA A 55 6.80 2.21 1.16
CA ALA A 55 7.05 2.43 -0.27
C ALA A 55 8.50 2.84 -0.57
N GLY A 56 9.21 3.46 0.39
CA GLY A 56 10.65 3.72 0.28
C GLY A 56 11.49 2.44 0.17
N TYR A 57 11.04 1.34 0.78
CA TYR A 57 11.76 0.06 0.78
C TYR A 57 11.69 -0.68 -0.55
N LEU A 58 10.81 -0.28 -1.48
CA LEU A 58 10.81 -0.85 -2.83
C LEU A 58 12.20 -0.74 -3.49
N SER A 59 12.92 0.34 -3.23
CA SER A 59 14.30 0.53 -3.73
C SER A 59 15.34 -0.37 -3.08
N TYR A 60 15.07 -0.91 -1.89
CA TYR A 60 15.92 -1.92 -1.23
C TYR A 60 15.70 -3.31 -1.83
N PHE A 61 14.47 -3.64 -2.22
CA PHE A 61 14.11 -4.95 -2.76
C PHE A 61 14.27 -5.04 -4.29
N PHE A 62 14.18 -3.91 -4.99
CA PHE A 62 14.15 -3.87 -6.45
C PHE A 62 15.09 -2.80 -7.01
N GLN A 63 15.84 -3.18 -8.05
CA GLN A 63 16.64 -2.21 -8.80
C GLN A 63 15.73 -1.13 -9.42
N PRO A 64 16.16 0.15 -9.50
CA PRO A 64 15.32 1.25 -10.00
C PRO A 64 14.69 0.99 -11.37
N GLN A 65 15.43 0.37 -12.29
CA GLN A 65 14.95 0.00 -13.63
C GLN A 65 13.79 -1.01 -13.59
N ARG A 66 13.74 -1.86 -12.55
CA ARG A 66 12.73 -2.92 -12.36
C ARG A 66 11.49 -2.41 -11.62
N ILE A 67 11.63 -1.39 -10.77
CA ILE A 67 10.49 -0.72 -10.12
C ILE A 67 9.54 -0.12 -11.17
N ALA A 68 10.10 0.44 -12.25
CA ALA A 68 9.31 0.96 -13.36
C ALA A 68 8.52 -0.12 -14.12
N GLN A 69 8.84 -1.40 -13.96
CA GLN A 69 8.15 -2.53 -14.60
C GLN A 69 7.01 -3.11 -13.73
N ILE A 70 6.93 -2.72 -12.45
CA ILE A 70 5.86 -3.16 -11.55
C ILE A 70 4.54 -2.58 -12.06
N SER A 71 3.61 -3.48 -12.40
CA SER A 71 2.31 -3.08 -12.96
C SER A 71 1.16 -3.22 -11.95
N ASN A 72 1.26 -4.14 -10.98
CA ASN A 72 0.23 -4.39 -9.97
C ASN A 72 0.83 -4.31 -8.57
N LEU A 73 0.33 -3.39 -7.75
CA LEU A 73 0.83 -3.15 -6.41
C LEU A 73 -0.32 -3.04 -5.40
N ASN A 74 -0.22 -3.80 -4.33
CA ASN A 74 -1.06 -3.73 -3.15
C ASN A 74 -0.23 -3.27 -1.96
N ILE A 75 -0.74 -2.33 -1.19
CA ILE A 75 -0.05 -1.74 -0.06
C ILE A 75 -1.00 -1.70 1.13
N GLU A 76 -0.53 -2.15 2.29
CA GLU A 76 -1.22 -1.99 3.56
C GLU A 76 -0.43 -1.05 4.46
N TRP A 77 -1.04 0.09 4.82
CA TRP A 77 -0.43 1.06 5.73
C TRP A 77 -1.22 1.16 7.03
N ASP A 78 -0.49 0.95 8.10
CA ASP A 78 -0.84 1.35 9.45
C ASP A 78 -0.77 2.88 9.53
N ILE A 79 -1.85 3.50 10.01
CA ILE A 79 -1.91 4.96 10.16
C ILE A 79 -1.82 5.41 11.62
N ASP A 80 -1.91 4.53 12.64
CA ASP A 80 -1.96 4.94 14.05
C ASP A 80 -0.72 4.65 14.90
N ARG A 81 -0.01 3.52 14.73
CA ARG A 81 1.12 3.17 15.60
C ARG A 81 2.23 4.23 15.63
N HIS A 82 2.46 4.91 14.52
CA HIS A 82 3.59 5.81 14.30
C HIS A 82 3.19 7.29 14.18
N GLN A 83 1.96 7.62 14.60
CA GLN A 83 1.46 8.98 14.49
C GLN A 83 1.35 9.52 13.06
N TYR A 84 1.23 8.64 12.05
CA TYR A 84 0.92 9.02 10.67
C TYR A 84 -0.49 9.59 10.51
N PHE A 85 -1.24 9.76 11.60
CA PHE A 85 -2.65 10.10 11.61
C PHE A 85 -2.92 11.62 11.70
N ASN A 86 -1.96 12.43 12.14
CA ASN A 86 -2.12 13.89 12.19
C ASN A 86 -0.86 14.57 11.70
N VAL A 87 -0.92 15.21 10.53
CA VAL A 87 0.26 15.81 9.88
C VAL A 87 0.92 16.91 10.74
N ASN A 88 0.16 17.58 11.59
CA ASN A 88 0.66 18.64 12.48
C ASN A 88 1.32 18.09 13.75
N LEU A 89 0.92 16.91 14.21
CA LEU A 89 1.50 16.24 15.39
C LEU A 89 2.52 15.17 15.01
N MET A 90 2.55 14.75 13.74
CA MET A 90 3.44 13.73 13.23
C MET A 90 4.89 14.22 13.31
N PRO A 91 5.81 13.44 13.91
CA PRO A 91 7.22 13.76 13.94
C PRO A 91 7.78 14.05 12.54
N ASP A 92 8.67 15.03 12.43
CA ASP A 92 9.17 15.51 11.13
C ASP A 92 9.74 14.41 10.23
N HIS A 93 10.44 13.44 10.82
CA HIS A 93 11.02 12.33 10.08
C HIS A 93 9.93 11.39 9.52
N HIS A 94 8.91 11.06 10.32
CA HIS A 94 7.73 10.31 9.88
C HIS A 94 6.98 11.04 8.76
N ARG A 95 6.80 12.35 8.92
CA ARG A 95 6.15 13.19 7.91
C ARG A 95 6.88 13.16 6.57
N ARG A 96 8.22 13.31 6.61
CA ARG A 96 9.04 13.21 5.39
C ARG A 96 8.91 11.85 4.72
N GLU A 97 8.95 10.76 5.49
CA GLU A 97 8.84 9.40 4.93
C GLU A 97 7.45 9.08 4.38
N TRP A 98 6.38 9.61 5.00
CA TRP A 98 5.02 9.57 4.46
C TRP A 98 4.96 10.21 3.07
N TYR A 99 5.37 11.47 2.95
CA TYR A 99 5.36 12.18 1.66
C TYR A 99 6.33 11.60 0.64
N ARG A 100 7.47 11.06 1.09
CA ARG A 100 8.43 10.36 0.23
C ARG A 100 7.83 9.08 -0.36
N SER A 101 7.06 8.34 0.44
CA SER A 101 6.37 7.12 -0.01
C SER A 101 5.38 7.43 -1.12
N TRP A 102 4.50 8.42 -0.93
CA TRP A 102 3.61 8.91 -1.98
C TRP A 102 4.36 9.43 -3.21
N GLY A 103 5.45 10.17 -3.02
CA GLY A 103 6.29 10.67 -4.10
C GLY A 103 7.03 9.58 -4.89
N GLY A 104 7.27 8.42 -4.26
CA GLY A 104 7.77 7.22 -4.93
C GLY A 104 6.70 6.63 -5.85
N LEU A 105 5.47 6.45 -5.32
CA LEU A 105 4.34 5.93 -6.08
C LEU A 105 3.99 6.80 -7.29
N SER A 106 4.03 8.12 -7.16
CA SER A 106 3.74 9.04 -8.28
C SER A 106 4.75 8.92 -9.42
N LYS A 107 5.96 8.41 -9.17
CA LYS A 107 7.01 8.20 -10.18
C LYS A 107 6.93 6.84 -10.87
N MET A 108 6.07 5.93 -10.40
CA MET A 108 5.91 4.59 -10.98
C MET A 108 5.05 4.64 -12.25
N THR A 109 5.66 5.05 -13.36
CA THR A 109 4.98 5.20 -14.66
C THR A 109 4.47 3.89 -15.27
N GLY A 110 5.02 2.74 -14.87
CA GLY A 110 4.54 1.42 -15.30
C GLY A 110 3.32 0.90 -14.52
N LEU A 111 2.97 1.54 -13.40
CA LEU A 111 1.93 1.07 -12.50
C LEU A 111 0.56 1.16 -13.19
N ARG A 112 -0.14 0.02 -13.27
CA ARG A 112 -1.47 -0.11 -13.90
C ARG A 112 -2.57 -0.32 -12.88
N ARG A 113 -2.29 -1.08 -11.82
CA ARG A 113 -3.21 -1.34 -10.71
C ARG A 113 -2.51 -1.01 -9.40
N LEU A 114 -3.15 -0.16 -8.61
CA LEU A 114 -2.72 0.19 -7.26
C LEU A 114 -3.89 -0.01 -6.30
N HIS A 115 -3.69 -0.79 -5.25
CA HIS A 115 -4.61 -0.85 -4.13
C HIS A 115 -3.87 -0.49 -2.87
N ILE A 116 -4.32 0.54 -2.17
CA ILE A 116 -3.82 0.89 -0.84
C ILE A 116 -4.92 0.59 0.16
N LYS A 117 -4.60 -0.05 1.27
CA LYS A 117 -5.51 -0.27 2.39
C LYS A 117 -4.93 0.40 3.62
N PHE A 118 -5.67 1.33 4.19
CA PHE A 118 -5.38 1.86 5.50
C PHE A 118 -6.01 0.99 6.57
N TYR A 119 -5.35 0.90 7.71
CA TYR A 119 -5.93 0.28 8.90
C TYR A 119 -5.42 0.97 10.16
N PHE A 120 -6.26 0.96 11.18
CA PHE A 120 -5.89 1.29 12.55
C PHE A 120 -5.43 0.00 13.22
N CYS A 121 -4.20 -0.04 13.74
CA CYS A 121 -3.79 -1.16 14.56
C CYS A 121 -4.24 -0.98 16.02
N LEU A 122 -4.24 0.25 16.51
CA LEU A 122 -4.54 0.55 17.90
C LEU A 122 -6.06 0.77 18.05
N ASP A 123 -6.65 0.13 19.06
CA ASP A 123 -8.06 0.31 19.42
C ASP A 123 -8.38 1.66 20.10
N LEU A 124 -7.47 2.64 19.99
CA LEU A 124 -7.54 3.94 20.67
C LEU A 124 -8.64 4.87 20.14
N TRP A 125 -9.19 4.56 18.97
CA TRP A 125 -10.11 5.42 18.23
C TRP A 125 -11.55 4.89 18.20
N GLN A 126 -11.84 3.88 19.04
CA GLN A 126 -13.19 3.33 19.13
C GLN A 126 -14.22 4.43 19.42
N GLY A 127 -15.16 4.60 18.49
CA GLY A 127 -16.24 5.58 18.58
C GLY A 127 -15.95 6.94 17.93
N CYS A 128 -14.70 7.29 17.60
CA CYS A 128 -14.34 8.59 17.04
C CYS A 128 -13.64 8.52 15.67
N TYR A 129 -13.61 7.36 15.00
CA TYR A 129 -12.95 7.18 13.70
C TYR A 129 -13.42 8.18 12.63
N GLY A 130 -14.73 8.50 12.60
CA GLY A 130 -15.30 9.43 11.62
C GLY A 130 -14.82 10.87 11.82
N GLU A 131 -14.89 11.38 13.06
CA GLU A 131 -14.43 12.73 13.42
C GLU A 131 -12.93 12.87 13.19
N PHE A 132 -12.17 11.87 13.63
CA PHE A 132 -10.74 11.79 13.39
C PHE A 132 -10.43 11.87 11.89
N TRP A 133 -11.13 11.10 11.07
CA TRP A 133 -10.91 11.09 9.63
C TRP A 133 -11.22 12.45 9.00
N GLU A 134 -12.35 13.07 9.33
CA GLU A 134 -12.73 14.39 8.82
C GLU A 134 -11.66 15.47 9.06
N GLN A 135 -11.06 15.46 10.25
CA GLN A 135 -10.05 16.45 10.61
C GLN A 135 -8.72 16.27 9.86
N ASN A 136 -8.34 15.03 9.54
CA ASN A 136 -6.96 14.73 9.13
C ASN A 136 -6.81 14.29 7.67
N HIS A 137 -7.86 13.75 7.03
CA HIS A 137 -7.74 13.09 5.74
C HIS A 137 -7.22 14.01 4.62
N LYS A 138 -7.55 15.30 4.65
CA LYS A 138 -7.19 16.27 3.59
C LYS A 138 -5.68 16.41 3.43
N GLU A 139 -4.96 16.58 4.53
CA GLU A 139 -3.50 16.75 4.51
C GLU A 139 -2.79 15.42 4.27
N LEU A 140 -3.30 14.34 4.85
CA LEU A 140 -2.75 12.99 4.70
C LEU A 140 -2.82 12.49 3.26
N LEU A 141 -3.94 12.75 2.59
CA LEU A 141 -4.22 12.28 1.24
C LEU A 141 -3.94 13.32 0.16
N HIS A 142 -3.52 14.53 0.51
CA HIS A 142 -3.12 15.54 -0.46
C HIS A 142 -2.19 15.01 -1.58
N PRO A 143 -1.21 14.13 -1.32
CA PRO A 143 -0.33 13.60 -2.36
C PRO A 143 -1.02 12.69 -3.38
N ILE A 144 -2.21 12.16 -3.09
CA ILE A 144 -2.94 11.23 -3.96
C ILE A 144 -3.19 11.82 -5.34
N LYS A 145 -3.41 13.14 -5.38
CA LYS A 145 -3.64 13.93 -6.60
C LYS A 145 -2.52 13.80 -7.63
N LYS A 146 -1.30 13.47 -7.18
CA LYS A 146 -0.11 13.31 -8.02
C LYS A 146 0.01 11.90 -8.61
N ILE A 147 -0.82 10.93 -8.18
CA ILE A 147 -0.81 9.57 -8.70
C ILE A 147 -1.82 9.46 -9.82
N THR A 148 -1.34 9.54 -11.06
CA THR A 148 -2.19 9.53 -12.27
C THR A 148 -1.96 8.30 -13.16
N SER A 149 -0.83 7.61 -13.00
CA SER A 149 -0.45 6.46 -13.84
C SER A 149 -1.42 5.27 -13.80
N PRO A 150 -1.86 4.77 -12.62
CA PRO A 150 -2.67 3.56 -12.53
C PRO A 150 -4.04 3.73 -13.19
N LYS A 151 -4.43 2.74 -14.00
CA LYS A 151 -5.78 2.63 -14.58
C LYS A 151 -6.81 2.24 -13.54
N GLU A 152 -6.43 1.34 -12.64
CA GLU A 152 -7.21 0.94 -11.48
C GLU A 152 -6.48 1.45 -10.22
N PHE A 153 -7.09 2.39 -9.51
CA PHE A 153 -6.54 2.86 -8.23
C PHE A 153 -7.63 2.83 -7.17
N PHE A 154 -7.44 2.00 -6.15
CA PHE A 154 -8.35 1.86 -5.03
C PHE A 154 -7.66 2.22 -3.72
N VAL A 155 -8.38 2.93 -2.85
CA VAL A 155 -7.99 3.12 -1.45
C VAL A 155 -9.07 2.56 -0.55
N THR A 156 -8.78 1.52 0.21
CA THR A 156 -9.68 1.02 1.25
C THR A 156 -9.44 1.80 2.53
N LEU A 157 -10.49 2.45 3.02
CA LEU A 157 -10.50 3.22 4.25
C LEU A 157 -10.41 2.31 5.48
N PRO A 158 -9.87 2.83 6.59
CA PRO A 158 -9.59 2.02 7.77
C PRO A 158 -10.85 1.66 8.57
N ASN A 159 -11.93 2.44 8.43
CA ASN A 159 -13.19 2.20 9.13
C ASN A 159 -14.39 2.63 8.27
N TRP A 160 -15.56 2.03 8.52
CA TRP A 160 -16.82 2.34 7.83
C TRP A 160 -17.37 3.74 8.15
N GLN A 161 -16.92 4.36 9.25
CA GLN A 161 -17.27 5.72 9.64
C GLN A 161 -16.49 6.79 8.86
N CYS A 162 -15.44 6.43 8.14
CA CYS A 162 -14.63 7.37 7.38
C CYS A 162 -15.38 7.83 6.11
N SER A 163 -15.45 9.13 5.88
CA SER A 163 -16.00 9.69 4.65
C SER A 163 -15.15 9.32 3.43
N THR A 164 -15.79 8.95 2.33
CA THR A 164 -15.15 8.75 1.01
C THR A 164 -15.10 10.03 0.17
N ASP A 165 -15.68 11.14 0.66
CA ASP A 165 -15.70 12.43 -0.02
C ASP A 165 -14.36 13.14 0.12
N VAL A 166 -13.38 12.66 -0.63
CA VAL A 166 -12.01 13.18 -0.65
C VAL A 166 -11.70 13.69 -2.05
N ASP A 167 -11.20 14.93 -2.14
CA ASP A 167 -10.76 15.50 -3.41
C ASP A 167 -9.48 14.80 -3.91
N VAL A 168 -9.64 14.03 -4.97
CA VAL A 168 -8.57 13.27 -5.64
C VAL A 168 -7.94 14.01 -6.83
N GLY A 169 -8.42 15.22 -7.17
CA GLY A 169 -7.95 15.99 -8.32
C GLY A 169 -8.05 15.18 -9.62
N GLU A 170 -6.94 15.09 -10.36
CA GLU A 170 -6.84 14.31 -11.60
C GLU A 170 -6.59 12.80 -11.38
N SER A 171 -6.41 12.37 -10.13
CA SER A 171 -6.19 10.95 -9.83
C SER A 171 -7.47 10.16 -10.08
N ARG A 172 -7.31 8.94 -10.62
CA ARG A 172 -8.41 7.98 -10.79
C ARG A 172 -8.71 7.17 -9.53
N CYS A 173 -8.29 7.66 -8.37
CA CYS A 173 -8.48 6.95 -7.10
C CYS A 173 -9.97 6.84 -6.76
N ILE A 174 -10.40 5.64 -6.37
CA ILE A 174 -11.73 5.37 -5.82
C ILE A 174 -11.56 4.89 -4.38
N PHE A 175 -12.20 5.60 -3.44
CA PHE A 175 -12.25 5.18 -2.04
C PHE A 175 -13.30 4.09 -1.83
N LYS A 176 -12.95 3.09 -1.02
CA LYS A 176 -13.82 1.98 -0.62
C LYS A 176 -13.88 1.92 0.89
N LEU A 177 -15.06 1.71 1.44
CA LEU A 177 -15.21 1.37 2.86
C LEU A 177 -14.79 -0.09 3.09
N PRO A 178 -14.30 -0.43 4.29
CA PRO A 178 -14.05 -1.82 4.64
C PRO A 178 -15.38 -2.60 4.68
N GLU A 179 -15.32 -3.90 4.40
CA GLU A 179 -16.48 -4.77 4.57
C GLU A 179 -16.93 -4.73 6.03
N ARG A 180 -18.24 -4.50 6.25
CA ARG A 180 -18.80 -4.61 7.59
C ARG A 180 -18.76 -6.08 7.96
N VAL A 181 -17.86 -6.44 8.87
CA VAL A 181 -17.92 -7.75 9.52
C VAL A 181 -19.25 -7.76 10.28
N GLY A 182 -20.25 -8.41 9.71
CA GLY A 182 -21.55 -8.54 10.33
C GLY A 182 -21.38 -9.18 11.70
N GLN A 183 -22.03 -8.61 12.71
CA GLN A 183 -22.46 -9.41 13.85
C GLN A 183 -23.43 -10.47 13.30
N GLU A 184 -22.90 -11.63 12.89
CA GLU A 184 -23.72 -12.80 12.67
C GLU A 184 -24.21 -13.29 14.04
N GLY A 185 -25.49 -13.01 14.31
CA GLY A 185 -26.40 -13.94 14.98
C GLY A 185 -26.16 -14.26 16.45
N ASN A 186 -26.51 -13.34 17.36
CA ASN A 186 -27.13 -13.76 18.63
C ASN A 186 -28.65 -13.66 18.46
N ALA A 187 -29.24 -14.71 17.89
CA ALA A 187 -30.63 -15.05 18.13
C ALA A 187 -30.61 -16.26 19.07
N SER A 188 -30.85 -15.98 20.35
CA SER A 188 -31.26 -16.98 21.35
C SER A 188 -32.75 -16.78 21.62
#